data_AF-A0A2S9GXP4-F1
#
_entry.id   AF-A0A2S9GXP4-F1
#
_cell.length_a   1.000
_cell.length_b   1.000
_cell.length_c   1.000
_cell.angle_alpha   90.00
_cell.angle_beta   90.00
_cell.angle_gamma   90.00
#
_symmetry.space_group_name_H-M   'P 1'
#
loop_
_entity.id
_entity.type
_entity.pdbx_description
1 polymer ?
#
loop_
_entity_poly.entity_id
_entity_poly.type
_entity_poly.pdbx_seq_one_letter_code
_entity_poly.pdbx_strand_id
1 'polypeptide(L)'
;MLNMKICEICGSILEECGTCLFNVPEDKAPCLADYEAMARGEMSHAEHQIVVGRWALHNTELQSQKTLIKMREFADSAWGKKVKIFKM
;
A
#
# COMPACT_ATOMS: atom_id res chain seq x y z
N MET A 1 -9.84 15.68 17.92
CA MET A 1 -9.09 14.51 17.41
C MET A 1 -9.82 14.03 16.17
N LEU A 2 -9.19 14.06 14.99
CA LEU A 2 -9.78 13.46 13.79
C LEU A 2 -9.77 11.94 13.99
N ASN A 3 -10.94 11.31 14.04
CA ASN A 3 -11.07 9.85 14.00
C ASN A 3 -10.63 9.38 12.61
N MET A 4 -9.33 9.13 12.44
CA MET A 4 -8.79 8.59 11.20
C MET A 4 -9.29 7.16 11.04
N LYS A 5 -10.14 6.93 10.03
CA LYS A 5 -10.64 5.59 9.73
C LYS A 5 -9.53 4.78 9.03
N ILE A 6 -9.46 3.50 9.35
CA ILE A 6 -8.46 2.57 8.82
C ILE A 6 -9.17 1.57 7.90
N CYS A 7 -8.54 1.25 6.78
CA CYS A 7 -8.97 0.19 5.89
C CYS A 7 -8.78 -1.16 6.57
N GLU A 8 -9.86 -1.93 6.72
CA GLU A 8 -9.82 -3.25 7.34
C GLU A 8 -9.10 -4.30 6.48
N ILE A 9 -8.91 -4.03 5.19
CA ILE A 9 -8.23 -4.95 4.27
C ILE A 9 -6.72 -4.82 4.37
N CYS A 10 -6.17 -3.60 4.32
CA CYS A 10 -4.73 -3.37 4.19
C CYS A 10 -4.11 -2.50 5.30
N GLY A 11 -4.91 -2.02 6.26
CA GLY A 11 -4.42 -1.18 7.35
C GLY A 11 -4.03 0.25 6.94
N SER A 12 -4.29 0.66 5.70
CA SER A 12 -4.08 2.06 5.28
C SER A 12 -5.07 2.98 5.99
N ILE A 13 -4.64 4.21 6.25
CA ILE A 13 -5.57 5.30 6.56
C ILE A 13 -6.46 5.53 5.34
N LEU A 14 -7.77 5.66 5.57
CA LEU A 14 -8.75 6.01 4.56
C LEU A 14 -8.71 7.51 4.27
N GLU A 15 -9.01 7.89 3.04
CA GLU A 15 -9.27 9.28 2.69
C GLU A 15 -10.51 9.82 3.42
N GLU A 16 -10.70 11.13 3.41
CA GLU A 16 -11.86 11.77 4.09
C GLU A 16 -13.21 11.24 3.58
N CYS A 17 -13.27 10.80 2.32
CA CYS A 17 -14.43 10.17 1.71
C CYS A 17 -14.64 8.69 2.10
N GLY A 18 -13.73 8.10 2.89
CA GLY A 18 -13.76 6.68 3.28
C GLY A 18 -13.15 5.73 2.27
N THR A 19 -12.54 6.22 1.19
CA THR A 19 -11.90 5.40 0.16
C THR A 19 -10.48 4.98 0.55
N CYS A 20 -10.11 3.74 0.23
CA CYS A 20 -8.75 3.26 0.39
C CYS A 20 -7.94 3.54 -0.89
N LEU A 21 -6.84 4.28 -0.77
CA LEU A 21 -5.93 4.62 -1.89
C LEU A 21 -5.30 3.40 -2.58
N PHE A 22 -5.31 2.25 -1.92
CA PHE A 22 -4.74 1.00 -2.43
C PHE A 22 -5.78 0.11 -3.11
N ASN A 23 -7.07 0.46 -3.02
CA ASN A 23 -8.16 -0.26 -3.68
C ASN A 23 -8.35 0.26 -5.12
N VAL A 24 -7.34 0.01 -5.96
CA VAL A 24 -7.29 0.46 -7.35
C VAL A 24 -6.75 -0.66 -8.24
N PRO A 25 -7.15 -0.68 -9.53
CA PRO A 25 -6.64 -1.66 -10.50
C PRO A 25 -5.12 -1.53 -10.72
N GLU A 26 -4.53 -2.56 -11.34
CA GLU A 26 -3.07 -2.68 -11.57
C GLU A 26 -2.47 -1.50 -12.33
N ASP A 27 -3.14 -0.98 -13.36
CA ASP A 27 -2.70 0.17 -14.17
C ASP A 27 -2.64 1.48 -13.38
N LYS A 28 -3.23 1.50 -12.19
CA LYS A 28 -3.24 2.62 -11.24
C LYS A 28 -2.57 2.27 -9.92
N ALA A 29 -1.86 1.14 -9.86
CA ALA A 29 -1.21 0.69 -8.65
C ALA A 29 -0.22 1.77 -8.17
N PRO A 30 -0.32 2.23 -6.90
CA PRO A 30 0.56 3.28 -6.39
C PRO A 30 2.05 2.93 -6.47
N CYS A 31 2.38 1.63 -6.46
CA CYS A 31 3.75 1.13 -6.54
C CYS A 31 4.42 1.31 -7.90
N LEU A 32 3.68 1.67 -8.97
CA LEU A 32 4.26 1.89 -10.30
C LEU A 32 5.24 3.08 -10.32
N ALA A 33 4.98 4.12 -9.53
CA ALA A 33 5.85 5.29 -9.42
C ALA A 33 7.04 5.09 -8.46
N ASP A 34 7.04 4.02 -7.67
CA ASP A 34 8.00 3.83 -6.58
C ASP A 34 9.40 3.44 -7.07
N TYR A 35 9.53 2.79 -8.23
CA TYR A 35 10.83 2.38 -8.75
C TYR A 35 11.74 3.57 -9.05
N GLU A 36 11.19 4.63 -9.65
CA GLU A 36 11.94 5.86 -9.88
C GLU A 36 12.25 6.59 -8.57
N ALA A 37 11.31 6.60 -7.62
CA ALA A 37 11.52 7.19 -6.30
C ALA A 37 12.63 6.48 -5.51
N MET A 38 12.67 5.14 -5.59
CA MET A 38 13.77 4.34 -5.03
C MET A 38 15.10 4.66 -5.72
N ALA A 39 15.12 4.80 -7.05
CA ALA A 39 16.33 5.16 -7.80
C ALA A 39 16.88 6.55 -7.43
N ARG A 40 15.99 7.50 -7.10
CA ARG A 40 16.35 8.84 -6.60
C ARG A 40 16.67 8.87 -5.10
N GLY A 41 16.53 7.76 -4.38
CA GLY A 41 16.76 7.69 -2.93
C GLY A 41 15.66 8.37 -2.08
N GLU A 42 14.50 8.65 -2.67
CA GLU A 42 13.36 9.30 -2.01
C GLU A 42 12.47 8.31 -1.24
N MET A 43 12.71 7.02 -1.43
CA MET A 43 12.00 5.89 -0.86
C MET A 43 12.96 4.73 -0.61
N SER A 44 12.85 4.09 0.54
CA SER A 44 13.58 2.85 0.85
C SER A 44 12.84 1.62 0.29
N HIS A 45 13.58 0.53 0.12
CA HIS A 45 12.97 -0.75 -0.29
C HIS A 45 11.91 -1.25 0.70
N ALA A 46 12.09 -1.00 2.00
CA ALA A 46 11.12 -1.38 3.03
C ALA A 46 9.82 -0.58 2.91
N GLU A 47 9.89 0.72 2.61
CA GLU A 47 8.69 1.55 2.36
C GLU A 47 7.94 1.08 1.11
N HIS A 48 8.68 0.76 0.04
CA HIS A 48 8.08 0.21 -1.18
C HIS A 48 7.36 -1.12 -0.92
N GLN A 49 7.95 -2.03 -0.14
CA GLN A 49 7.32 -3.31 0.23
C GLN A 49 5.99 -3.12 0.97
N ILE A 50 5.86 -2.08 1.80
CA ILE A 50 4.59 -1.74 2.45
C ILE A 50 3.55 -1.26 1.42
N VAL A 51 3.94 -0.38 0.49
CA VAL A 51 3.05 0.13 -0.57
C VAL A 51 2.54 -1.02 -1.45
N VAL A 52 3.45 -1.88 -1.92
CA VAL A 52 3.10 -3.09 -2.68
C VAL A 52 2.22 -4.02 -1.86
N GLY A 53 2.56 -4.25 -0.59
CA GLY A 53 1.80 -5.14 0.29
C GLY A 53 0.36 -4.67 0.45
N ARG A 54 0.15 -3.38 0.68
CA ARG A 54 -1.20 -2.81 0.81
C ARG A 54 -2.03 -2.91 -0.47
N TRP A 55 -1.44 -2.66 -1.63
CA TRP A 55 -2.13 -2.80 -2.92
C TRP A 55 -2.46 -4.28 -3.24
N ALA A 56 -1.52 -5.19 -3.01
CA ALA A 56 -1.69 -6.61 -3.28
C ALA A 56 -2.85 -7.25 -2.50
N LEU A 57 -3.11 -6.78 -1.27
CA LEU A 57 -4.23 -7.26 -0.45
C LEU A 57 -5.61 -6.85 -0.97
N HIS A 58 -5.69 -5.84 -1.83
CA HIS A 58 -6.93 -5.46 -2.52
C HIS A 58 -7.11 -6.18 -3.86
N ASN A 59 -6.05 -6.75 -4.42
CA ASN A 59 -6.02 -7.38 -5.74
C ASN A 59 -5.56 -8.84 -5.62
N THR A 60 -6.19 -9.59 -4.70
CA THR A 60 -5.73 -10.92 -4.28
C THR A 60 -5.71 -11.96 -5.40
N GLU A 61 -6.57 -11.79 -6.40
CA GLU A 61 -6.67 -12.63 -7.60
C GLU A 61 -5.43 -12.59 -8.48
N LEU A 62 -4.62 -11.52 -8.37
CA LEU A 62 -3.37 -11.35 -9.10
C LEU A 62 -2.17 -12.00 -8.37
N GLN A 63 -2.40 -12.56 -7.18
CA GLN A 63 -1.33 -12.95 -6.26
C GLN A 63 -1.46 -14.41 -5.83
N SER A 64 -0.32 -15.10 -5.71
CA SER A 64 -0.31 -16.42 -5.08
C SER A 64 -0.58 -16.31 -3.58
N GLN A 65 -1.12 -17.36 -2.95
CA GLN A 65 -1.32 -17.40 -1.50
C GLN A 65 -0.03 -17.12 -0.71
N LYS A 66 1.09 -17.72 -1.13
CA LYS A 66 2.40 -17.46 -0.50
C LYS A 66 2.80 -15.99 -0.59
N THR A 67 2.52 -15.33 -1.72
CA THR A 67 2.76 -13.91 -1.89
C THR A 67 1.89 -13.10 -0.94
N LEU A 68 0.59 -13.42 -0.85
CA LEU A 68 -0.36 -12.71 0.02
C LEU A 68 0.01 -12.76 1.49
N ILE A 69 0.51 -13.90 1.99
CA ILE A 69 1.01 -14.01 3.37
C ILE A 69 2.14 -13.00 3.62
N LYS A 70 3.12 -12.93 2.71
CA LYS A 70 4.24 -11.99 2.83
C LYS A 70 3.78 -10.53 2.70
N MET A 71 2.84 -10.25 1.80
CA MET A 71 2.28 -8.91 1.62
C MET A 71 1.48 -8.44 2.84
N ARG A 72 0.78 -9.36 3.50
CA ARG A 72 0.12 -9.13 4.79
C ARG A 72 1.12 -8.71 5.86
N GLU A 73 2.24 -9.41 6.01
CA GLU A 73 3.29 -9.06 6.98
C GLU A 73 3.79 -7.62 6.80
N PHE A 74 4.05 -7.21 5.54
CA PHE A 74 4.47 -5.84 5.25
C PHE A 74 3.39 -4.81 5.59
N ALA A 75 2.14 -5.05 5.17
CA ALA A 75 1.03 -4.15 5.45
C ALA A 75 0.79 -3.98 6.96
N ASP A 76 0.83 -5.08 7.72
CA ASP A 76 0.59 -5.10 9.16
C ASP A 76 1.69 -4.38 9.95
N SER A 77 2.95 -4.44 9.50
CA SER A 77 4.08 -3.69 10.10
C SER A 77 3.86 -2.16 10.12
N ALA A 78 3.00 -1.68 9.21
CA ALA A 78 2.63 -0.30 9.04
C ALA A 78 1.14 -0.03 9.31
N TRP A 79 0.42 -0.92 9.99
CA TRP A 79 -1.01 -0.76 10.25
C TRP A 79 -1.35 0.60 10.89
N GLY A 80 -2.29 1.34 10.32
CA GLY A 80 -2.69 2.66 10.78
C GLY A 80 -1.65 3.77 10.58
N LYS A 81 -0.52 3.48 9.91
CA LYS A 81 0.53 4.46 9.63
C LYS A 81 0.37 5.07 8.24
N LYS A 82 0.68 6.36 8.12
CA LYS A 82 0.84 7.00 6.80
C LYS A 82 2.08 6.43 6.13
N VAL A 83 1.99 6.24 4.83
CA VAL A 83 3.11 5.86 3.97
C VAL A 83 3.23 6.89 2.86
N LYS A 84 4.45 7.13 2.40
CA LYS A 84 4.69 7.99 1.25
C LYS A 84 4.22 7.25 0.00
N ILE A 85 3.37 7.89 -0.78
CA ILE A 85 2.91 7.39 -2.08
C ILE A 85 3.40 8.38 -3.13
N PHE A 86 4.08 7.87 -4.14
CA PHE A 86 4.47 8.66 -5.30
C PHE A 86 3.39 8.50 -6.37
N LYS A 87 3.02 9.60 -7.00
CA LYS A 87 2.11 9.58 -8.15
C LYS A 87 2.96 9.69 -9.41
N MET A 88 2.64 8.89 -10.42
CA MET A 88 3.15 9.08 -11.77
C MET A 88 2.64 10.41 -12.34
#